data_AF-A0A7C4R2L4-F1
#
_entry.id   AF-A0A7C4R2L4-F1
#
_cell.length_a   1.000
_cell.length_b   1.000
_cell.length_c   1.000
_cell.angle_alpha   90.00
_cell.angle_beta   90.00
_cell.angle_gamma   90.00
#
_symmetry.space_group_name_H-M   'P 1'
#
loop_
_entity.id
_entity.type
_entity.pdbx_description
1 polymer ?
#
loop_
_entity_poly.entity_id
_entity_poly.type
_entity_poly.pdbx_seq_one_letter_code
_entity_poly.pdbx_strand_id
1 'polypeptide(L)'
;MQFPPRPWMLRPVLWVFFLLSGLTVLAAPRPPLPPWPEIALFRWSFDEVYSTSASKSPSAATVDATLWAESWSGYALNRAGKHIEPVLLPLQSAGFLPVLGDQGTIRVWYCPAWSSGKGPGHEAPLLEMVSGNGKDAVTWWRLAFDERGERLVLSAQTAGGWADLAAAPVEMTAGQWRLITLTYAGTNSALGVDAQTLAAGAGLPVIPAAVRPVSALVVGS
;
A
#
# COMPACT_ATOMS: atom_id res chain seq x y z
N MET A 1 -52.82 -46.85 -35.65
CA MET A 1 -51.47 -46.23 -35.58
C MET A 1 -51.62 -44.84 -34.97
N GLN A 2 -51.26 -44.66 -33.70
CA GLN A 2 -50.71 -43.47 -33.05
C GLN A 2 -50.97 -43.52 -31.53
N PHE A 3 -50.01 -42.95 -30.81
CA PHE A 3 -49.56 -43.30 -29.45
C PHE A 3 -50.44 -42.75 -28.31
N PRO A 4 -50.44 -43.42 -27.13
CA PRO A 4 -50.87 -42.82 -25.87
C PRO A 4 -49.81 -41.85 -25.32
N PRO A 5 -50.20 -40.87 -24.47
CA PRO A 5 -49.30 -39.85 -23.97
C PRO A 5 -48.57 -40.29 -22.69
N ARG A 6 -47.53 -39.51 -22.37
CA ARG A 6 -46.73 -39.41 -21.12
C ARG A 6 -45.55 -40.41 -21.01
N PRO A 7 -44.44 -40.11 -20.27
CA PRO A 7 -44.23 -38.92 -19.42
C PRO A 7 -42.74 -38.44 -19.23
N TRP A 8 -42.54 -37.38 -18.42
CA TRP A 8 -41.32 -36.93 -17.70
C TRP A 8 -39.93 -37.12 -18.35
N MET A 9 -39.42 -36.06 -18.99
CA MET A 9 -37.97 -35.83 -19.04
C MET A 9 -37.56 -35.02 -17.79
N LEU A 10 -37.03 -35.74 -16.81
CA LEU A 10 -36.19 -35.18 -15.75
C LEU A 10 -34.95 -34.54 -16.41
N ARG A 11 -34.86 -33.21 -16.38
CA ARG A 11 -33.61 -32.50 -16.63
C ARG A 11 -32.72 -32.68 -15.39
N PRO A 12 -31.45 -33.12 -15.52
CA PRO A 12 -30.54 -33.05 -14.40
C PRO A 12 -30.21 -31.57 -14.15
N VAL A 13 -30.72 -31.02 -13.05
CA VAL A 13 -30.26 -29.74 -12.51
C VAL A 13 -28.91 -30.01 -11.87
N LEU A 14 -27.83 -29.68 -12.57
CA LEU A 14 -26.48 -29.71 -12.03
C LEU A 14 -26.32 -28.49 -11.10
N TRP A 15 -26.62 -28.67 -9.82
CA TRP A 15 -26.29 -27.69 -8.79
C TRP A 15 -24.77 -27.69 -8.57
N VAL A 16 -24.06 -26.82 -9.27
CA VAL A 16 -22.68 -26.48 -8.91
C VAL A 16 -22.75 -25.56 -7.69
N PHE A 17 -22.69 -26.15 -6.50
CA PHE A 17 -22.39 -25.41 -5.28
C PHE A 17 -20.92 -24.99 -5.34
N PHE A 18 -20.66 -23.72 -5.62
CA PHE A 18 -19.36 -23.10 -5.31
C PHE A 18 -19.27 -22.95 -3.79
N LEU A 19 -18.67 -23.95 -3.14
CA LEU A 19 -18.12 -23.81 -1.79
C LEU A 19 -16.88 -22.92 -1.86
N LEU A 20 -17.10 -21.60 -1.86
CA LEU A 20 -16.07 -20.60 -1.55
C LEU A 20 -15.92 -20.51 -0.03
N SER A 21 -15.51 -21.63 0.59
CA SER A 21 -15.06 -21.64 1.98
C SER A 21 -13.60 -21.25 2.03
N GLY A 22 -13.36 -19.99 2.45
CA GLY A 22 -12.17 -19.51 3.15
C GLY A 22 -10.83 -20.08 2.71
N LEU A 23 -10.33 -19.67 1.55
CA LEU A 23 -8.89 -19.67 1.34
C LEU A 23 -8.32 -18.49 2.14
N THR A 24 -7.87 -18.76 3.36
CA THR A 24 -6.84 -17.92 3.96
C THR A 24 -5.61 -18.07 3.08
N VAL A 25 -5.40 -17.12 2.17
CA VAL A 25 -4.16 -17.00 1.43
C VAL A 25 -3.09 -16.61 2.46
N LEU A 26 -2.50 -17.60 3.11
CA LEU A 26 -1.23 -17.41 3.78
C LEU A 26 -0.23 -17.16 2.65
N ALA A 27 0.16 -15.89 2.51
CA ALA A 27 1.11 -15.47 1.50
C ALA A 27 2.51 -16.01 1.87
N ALA A 28 2.75 -17.28 1.56
CA ALA A 28 4.08 -17.88 1.61
C ALA A 28 5.01 -17.14 0.64
N PRO A 29 6.31 -17.01 0.94
CA PRO A 29 7.26 -16.35 0.06
C PRO A 29 7.19 -16.97 -1.34
N ARG A 30 6.90 -16.14 -2.35
CA ARG A 30 6.98 -16.58 -3.75
C ARG A 30 8.43 -16.99 -4.03
N PRO A 31 8.66 -18.03 -4.84
CA PRO A 31 9.98 -18.22 -5.45
C PRO A 31 10.40 -16.92 -6.13
N PRO A 32 11.70 -16.59 -6.21
CA PRO A 32 12.22 -15.38 -6.87
C PRO A 32 12.02 -15.46 -8.39
N LEU A 33 10.76 -15.50 -8.80
CA LEU A 33 10.31 -15.45 -10.17
C LEU A 33 9.95 -14.00 -10.49
N PRO A 34 10.16 -13.56 -11.73
CA PRO A 34 9.72 -12.25 -12.18
C PRO A 34 8.25 -12.07 -11.80
N PRO A 35 7.90 -10.99 -11.09
CA PRO A 35 6.54 -10.79 -10.66
C PRO A 35 5.64 -10.66 -11.89
N TRP A 36 4.45 -11.26 -11.83
CA TRP A 36 3.45 -11.09 -12.87
C TRP A 36 3.21 -9.59 -13.13
N PRO A 37 3.13 -9.17 -14.41
CA PRO A 37 3.03 -7.76 -14.74
C PRO A 37 1.69 -7.22 -14.23
N GLU A 38 1.74 -6.50 -13.13
CA GLU A 38 0.68 -5.58 -12.74
C GLU A 38 0.95 -4.26 -13.46
N ILE A 39 -0.01 -3.78 -14.24
CA ILE A 39 0.13 -2.52 -14.97
C ILE A 39 0.10 -1.39 -13.94
N ALA A 40 1.26 -0.76 -13.71
CA ALA A 40 1.44 0.37 -12.82
C ALA A 40 2.23 1.48 -13.53
N LEU A 41 1.90 2.75 -13.25
CA LEU A 41 2.63 3.90 -13.78
C LEU A 41 4.06 3.96 -13.26
N PHE A 42 4.24 3.51 -12.02
CA PHE A 42 5.53 3.37 -11.37
C PHE A 42 5.46 2.17 -10.43
N ARG A 43 6.50 1.34 -10.46
CA ARG A 43 6.64 0.20 -9.55
C ARG A 43 8.00 0.26 -8.91
N TRP A 44 8.02 0.12 -7.59
CA TRP A 44 9.22 -0.13 -6.83
C TRP A 44 9.10 -1.47 -6.13
N SER A 45 10.15 -2.28 -6.23
CA SER A 45 10.27 -3.57 -5.55
C SER A 45 11.64 -3.67 -4.90
N PHE A 46 11.72 -4.52 -3.91
CA PHE A 46 12.97 -4.79 -3.19
C PHE A 46 13.78 -5.93 -3.83
N ASP A 47 13.40 -6.41 -5.02
CA ASP A 47 14.03 -7.56 -5.69
C ASP A 47 15.10 -7.16 -6.72
N GLU A 48 15.56 -5.90 -6.67
CA GLU A 48 16.39 -5.29 -7.72
C GLU A 48 17.73 -5.99 -7.97
N VAL A 49 18.26 -6.72 -6.97
CA VAL A 49 19.49 -7.53 -7.13
C VAL A 49 19.31 -8.63 -8.19
N TYR A 50 18.08 -9.06 -8.45
CA TYR A 50 17.76 -10.19 -9.32
C TYR A 50 16.94 -9.82 -10.57
N SER A 51 16.61 -8.54 -10.78
CA SER A 51 15.75 -8.12 -11.88
C SER A 51 16.45 -7.22 -12.90
N THR A 52 16.44 -7.64 -14.16
CA THR A 52 16.90 -6.82 -15.30
C THR A 52 15.83 -5.85 -15.80
N SER A 53 14.61 -5.88 -15.23
CA SER A 53 13.41 -5.18 -15.75
C SER A 53 12.61 -4.41 -14.69
N ALA A 54 12.95 -4.53 -13.40
CA ALA A 54 12.39 -3.67 -12.37
C ALA A 54 12.98 -2.27 -12.53
N SER A 55 12.11 -1.26 -12.58
CA SER A 55 12.48 0.15 -12.52
C SER A 55 13.43 0.36 -11.34
N LYS A 56 14.72 0.59 -11.65
CA LYS A 56 15.76 0.87 -10.66
C LYS A 56 15.28 1.98 -9.74
N SER A 57 15.16 1.68 -8.45
CA SER A 57 14.77 2.67 -7.47
C SER A 57 15.83 3.77 -7.41
N PRO A 58 15.43 5.05 -7.34
CA PRO A 58 16.37 6.15 -7.16
C PRO A 58 17.23 6.02 -5.89
N SER A 59 16.82 5.21 -4.91
CA SER A 59 17.49 5.06 -3.62
C SER A 59 17.92 3.63 -3.23
N ALA A 60 17.67 2.61 -4.08
CA ALA A 60 18.13 1.24 -3.78
C ALA A 60 19.67 1.14 -3.71
N ALA A 61 20.38 2.13 -4.23
CA ALA A 61 21.82 2.26 -4.07
C ALA A 61 22.28 2.61 -2.63
N THR A 62 21.35 2.89 -1.69
CA THR A 62 21.68 3.38 -0.34
C THR A 62 20.88 2.70 0.79
N VAL A 63 20.12 1.64 0.51
CA VAL A 63 19.41 0.89 1.57
C VAL A 63 20.34 -0.19 2.12
N ASP A 64 20.74 -0.07 3.38
CA ASP A 64 21.61 -1.04 4.07
C ASP A 64 21.08 -2.48 3.90
N ALA A 65 21.98 -3.39 3.53
CA ALA A 65 21.71 -4.83 3.36
C ALA A 65 21.12 -5.50 4.63
N THR A 66 21.29 -4.88 5.81
CA THR A 66 20.68 -5.35 7.06
C THR A 66 19.17 -5.05 7.17
N LEU A 67 18.64 -4.16 6.33
CA LEU A 67 17.23 -3.75 6.34
C LEU A 67 16.35 -4.64 5.46
N TRP A 68 16.87 -5.72 4.89
CA TRP A 68 16.11 -6.58 4.00
C TRP A 68 15.58 -7.79 4.80
N ALA A 69 14.31 -8.09 4.60
CA ALA A 69 13.69 -9.32 5.08
C ALA A 69 13.00 -10.03 3.92
N GLU A 70 12.91 -11.37 4.02
CA GLU A 70 12.09 -12.14 3.11
C GLU A 70 10.63 -11.71 3.22
N SER A 71 9.97 -11.63 2.07
CA SER A 71 8.61 -11.17 1.90
C SER A 71 7.79 -12.18 1.11
N TRP A 72 6.47 -12.02 1.13
CA TRP A 72 5.55 -12.80 0.32
C TRP A 72 5.86 -12.72 -1.20
N SER A 73 6.57 -11.68 -1.66
CA SER A 73 6.94 -11.52 -3.08
C SER A 73 8.41 -11.17 -3.28
N GLY A 74 9.32 -11.85 -2.58
CA GLY A 74 10.76 -11.67 -2.70
C GLY A 74 11.34 -11.04 -1.44
N TYR A 75 11.84 -9.81 -1.53
CA TYR A 75 12.33 -9.06 -0.38
C TYR A 75 11.39 -7.91 0.01
N ALA A 76 11.54 -7.42 1.24
CA ALA A 76 10.89 -6.22 1.74
C ALA A 76 11.80 -5.45 2.69
N LEU A 77 11.48 -4.17 2.88
CA LEU A 77 12.09 -3.34 3.90
C LEU A 77 11.64 -3.78 5.29
N ASN A 78 12.57 -4.28 6.10
CA ASN A 78 12.39 -4.57 7.50
C ASN A 78 12.54 -3.28 8.32
N ARG A 79 11.51 -2.94 9.11
CA ARG A 79 11.48 -1.76 9.98
C ARG A 79 11.52 -2.08 11.48
N ALA A 80 11.88 -3.30 11.88
CA ALA A 80 11.88 -3.73 13.28
C ALA A 80 13.08 -3.22 14.14
N GLY A 81 14.05 -2.53 13.53
CA GLY A 81 15.26 -2.03 14.18
C GLY A 81 15.10 -0.65 14.84
N LYS A 82 15.96 -0.35 15.84
CA LYS A 82 15.90 0.91 16.62
C LYS A 82 16.38 2.17 15.86
N HIS A 83 17.15 2.00 14.79
CA HIS A 83 17.63 3.09 13.94
C HIS A 83 17.61 2.61 12.50
N ILE A 84 16.60 3.05 11.75
CA ILE A 84 16.46 2.71 10.34
C ILE A 84 16.28 4.03 9.60
N GLU A 85 17.24 4.35 8.74
CA GLU A 85 17.16 5.52 7.88
C GLU A 85 15.89 5.44 7.03
N PRO A 86 15.07 6.51 6.99
CA PRO A 86 13.86 6.52 6.18
C PRO A 86 14.20 6.39 4.70
N VAL A 87 13.43 5.58 3.97
CA VAL A 87 13.60 5.51 2.51
C VAL A 87 12.81 6.65 1.87
N LEU A 88 13.52 7.47 1.09
CA LEU A 88 12.98 8.65 0.42
C LEU A 88 12.83 8.40 -1.08
N LEU A 89 11.61 8.58 -1.58
CA LEU A 89 11.33 8.60 -3.01
C LEU A 89 11.11 10.05 -3.46
N PRO A 90 12.03 10.64 -4.24
CA PRO A 90 11.89 12.02 -4.66
C PRO A 90 10.65 12.19 -5.53
N LEU A 91 9.87 13.24 -5.25
CA LEU A 91 8.65 13.56 -6.00
C LEU A 91 8.96 13.88 -7.47
N GLN A 92 10.12 14.50 -7.70
CA GLN A 92 10.64 14.83 -9.01
C GLN A 92 12.09 14.33 -9.12
N SER A 93 12.37 13.44 -10.08
CA SER A 93 13.73 12.99 -10.41
C SER A 93 14.04 13.33 -11.87
N ALA A 94 15.30 13.66 -12.16
CA ALA A 94 15.72 13.98 -13.51
C ALA A 94 15.65 12.73 -14.40
N GLY A 95 14.82 12.77 -15.45
CA GLY A 95 14.76 11.73 -16.49
C GLY A 95 13.73 10.61 -16.28
N PHE A 96 12.91 10.66 -15.22
CA PHE A 96 11.80 9.71 -15.01
C PHE A 96 10.46 10.45 -14.89
N LEU A 97 9.35 9.72 -15.09
CA LEU A 97 8.01 10.22 -14.76
C LEU A 97 7.96 10.54 -13.25
N PRO A 98 7.23 11.60 -12.83
CA PRO A 98 7.09 11.94 -11.42
C PRO A 98 6.55 10.74 -10.64
N VAL A 99 7.19 10.41 -9.51
CA VAL A 99 6.86 9.24 -8.69
C VAL A 99 5.43 9.35 -8.14
N LEU A 100 4.94 10.57 -7.91
CA LEU A 100 3.57 10.88 -7.53
C LEU A 100 3.06 12.12 -8.27
N GLY A 101 1.84 12.03 -8.81
CA GLY A 101 1.11 13.18 -9.35
C GLY A 101 0.12 13.77 -8.34
N ASP A 102 -0.64 14.79 -8.78
CA ASP A 102 -1.71 15.43 -7.99
C ASP A 102 -2.93 14.51 -7.78
N GLN A 103 -2.98 13.40 -8.49
CA GLN A 103 -3.94 12.32 -8.33
C GLN A 103 -3.27 10.98 -8.65
N GLY A 104 -3.73 9.90 -8.04
CA GLY A 104 -3.20 8.58 -8.28
C GLY A 104 -3.65 7.53 -7.29
N THR A 105 -3.03 6.36 -7.39
CA THR A 105 -3.22 5.26 -6.45
C THR A 105 -1.86 4.74 -6.01
N ILE A 106 -1.65 4.66 -4.70
CA ILE A 106 -0.48 4.04 -4.08
C ILE A 106 -0.93 2.71 -3.49
N ARG A 107 -0.14 1.66 -3.74
CA ARG A 107 -0.36 0.32 -3.21
C ARG A 107 0.91 -0.17 -2.54
N VAL A 108 0.76 -0.60 -1.29
CA VAL A 108 1.88 -1.06 -0.45
C VAL A 108 1.48 -2.36 0.21
N TRP A 109 2.36 -3.36 0.14
CA TRP A 109 2.23 -4.55 0.96
C TRP A 109 2.88 -4.31 2.31
N TYR A 110 2.16 -4.57 3.38
CA TYR A 110 2.61 -4.33 4.75
C TYR A 110 2.42 -5.57 5.61
N CYS A 111 3.43 -5.89 6.43
CA CYS A 111 3.40 -6.97 7.39
C CYS A 111 3.71 -6.40 8.78
N PRO A 112 2.73 -6.27 9.67
CA PRO A 112 2.95 -5.71 11.00
C PRO A 112 3.68 -6.72 11.89
N ALA A 113 4.49 -6.22 12.82
CA ALA A 113 5.04 -6.99 13.94
C ALA A 113 4.04 -7.11 15.13
N TRP A 114 2.84 -6.56 14.96
CA TRP A 114 1.81 -6.40 15.97
C TRP A 114 0.44 -6.81 15.41
N SER A 115 -0.52 -7.03 16.31
CA SER A 115 -1.93 -7.24 15.96
C SER A 115 -2.77 -6.08 16.49
N SER A 116 -3.92 -5.83 15.86
CA SER A 116 -4.89 -4.81 16.31
C SER A 116 -5.28 -4.99 17.78
N GLY A 117 -5.57 -3.88 18.45
CA GLY A 117 -5.83 -3.79 19.89
C GLY A 117 -4.55 -3.71 20.73
N LYS A 118 -3.46 -4.39 20.33
CA LYS A 118 -2.12 -4.18 20.91
C LYS A 118 -1.39 -3.05 20.20
N GLY A 119 -1.42 -3.10 18.87
CA GLY A 119 -0.85 -2.09 18.00
C GLY A 119 0.67 -1.92 18.11
N PRO A 120 1.20 -0.91 17.42
CA PRO A 120 2.59 -0.48 17.53
C PRO A 120 2.92 0.27 18.84
N GLY A 121 1.93 0.71 19.62
CA GLY A 121 2.11 1.45 20.87
C GLY A 121 2.45 2.94 20.69
N HIS A 122 2.48 3.42 19.45
CA HIS A 122 2.68 4.81 19.01
C HIS A 122 2.07 4.94 17.61
N GLU A 123 1.81 6.16 17.13
CA GLU A 123 1.43 6.33 15.71
C GLU A 123 2.55 5.76 14.82
N ALA A 124 2.19 4.90 13.87
CA ALA A 124 3.15 4.26 12.97
C ALA A 124 2.91 4.72 11.53
N PRO A 125 3.66 5.73 11.04
CA PRO A 125 3.51 6.22 9.68
C PRO A 125 3.97 5.18 8.66
N LEU A 126 3.09 4.88 7.70
CA LEU A 126 3.42 4.02 6.57
C LEU A 126 4.00 4.86 5.42
N LEU A 127 3.40 6.01 5.16
CA LEU A 127 3.77 6.93 4.09
C LEU A 127 3.66 8.37 4.58
N GLU A 128 4.65 9.20 4.25
CA GLU A 128 4.59 10.64 4.50
C GLU A 128 5.07 11.42 3.28
N MET A 129 4.33 12.45 2.88
CA MET A 129 4.83 13.40 1.89
C MET A 129 5.44 14.59 2.60
N VAL A 130 6.73 14.77 2.41
CA VAL A 130 7.49 15.85 3.04
C VAL A 130 8.14 16.75 2.00
N SER A 131 8.35 18.01 2.35
CA SER A 131 9.26 18.93 1.65
C SER A 131 10.29 19.44 2.63
N GLY A 132 11.55 19.48 2.23
CA GLY A 132 12.58 20.08 3.08
C GLY A 132 13.94 20.16 2.42
N ASN A 133 14.73 21.15 2.86
CA ASN A 133 16.09 21.39 2.39
C ASN A 133 17.15 21.10 3.49
N GLY A 134 16.79 20.28 4.47
CA GLY A 134 17.64 19.90 5.60
C GLY A 134 17.65 20.90 6.78
N LYS A 135 17.02 22.08 6.67
CA LYS A 135 16.86 23.03 7.79
C LYS A 135 15.44 23.10 8.31
N ASP A 136 14.47 23.14 7.39
CA ASP A 136 13.04 23.09 7.69
C ASP A 136 12.41 21.95 6.90
N ALA A 137 11.55 21.18 7.55
CA ALA A 137 10.77 20.11 6.94
C ALA A 137 9.28 20.34 7.19
N VAL A 138 8.49 20.21 6.13
CA VAL A 138 7.04 20.35 6.14
C VAL A 138 6.44 19.00 5.75
N THR A 139 5.67 18.39 6.63
CA THR A 139 4.83 17.23 6.29
C THR A 139 3.52 17.74 5.71
N TRP A 140 3.23 17.38 4.47
CA TRP A 140 2.01 17.76 3.76
C TRP A 140 0.86 16.83 4.08
N TRP A 141 1.13 15.53 4.08
CA TRP A 141 0.18 14.49 4.45
C TRP A 141 0.88 13.24 4.96
N ARG A 142 0.15 12.44 5.73
CA ARG A 142 0.60 11.19 6.34
C ARG A 142 -0.50 10.14 6.23
N LEU A 143 -0.10 8.92 5.90
CA LEU A 143 -0.90 7.71 6.06
C LEU A 143 -0.27 6.88 7.19
N ALA A 144 -0.97 6.67 8.29
CA ALA A 144 -0.43 6.01 9.48
C ALA A 144 -1.44 5.05 10.12
N PHE A 145 -0.92 4.05 10.82
CA PHE A 145 -1.72 3.31 11.79
C PHE A 145 -1.75 4.06 13.13
N ASP A 146 -2.88 4.01 13.82
CA ASP A 146 -2.96 4.53 15.19
C ASP A 146 -2.21 3.63 16.19
N GLU A 147 -2.07 4.12 17.42
CA GLU A 147 -1.27 3.45 18.47
C GLU A 147 -1.72 2.02 18.76
N ARG A 148 -3.01 1.74 18.59
CA ARG A 148 -3.61 0.41 18.79
C ARG A 148 -3.63 -0.44 17.53
N GLY A 149 -3.27 0.13 16.39
CA GLY A 149 -3.33 -0.56 15.10
C GLY A 149 -4.75 -0.95 14.70
N GLU A 150 -5.75 -0.22 15.20
CA GLU A 150 -7.17 -0.46 14.95
C GLU A 150 -7.70 0.43 13.82
N ARG A 151 -6.96 1.50 13.49
CA ARG A 151 -7.31 2.42 12.41
C ARG A 151 -6.13 2.73 11.51
N LEU A 152 -6.42 2.82 10.22
CA LEU A 152 -5.56 3.43 9.22
C LEU A 152 -6.10 4.85 8.96
N VAL A 153 -5.26 5.86 9.19
CA VAL A 153 -5.65 7.27 9.17
C VAL A 153 -4.84 8.01 8.11
N LEU A 154 -5.54 8.77 7.27
CA LEU A 154 -4.96 9.74 6.35
C LEU A 154 -5.15 11.14 6.92
N SER A 155 -4.06 11.83 7.19
CA SER A 155 -4.08 13.19 7.75
C SER A 155 -3.25 14.13 6.88
N ALA A 156 -3.58 15.42 6.85
CA ALA A 156 -2.88 16.39 6.04
C ALA A 156 -2.95 17.81 6.59
N GLN A 157 -2.10 18.69 6.06
CA GLN A 157 -2.25 20.13 6.22
C GLN A 157 -3.47 20.63 5.45
N THR A 158 -4.34 21.35 6.15
CA THR A 158 -5.50 22.04 5.61
C THR A 158 -5.40 23.54 5.91
N ALA A 159 -6.32 24.34 5.39
CA ALA A 159 -6.42 25.76 5.73
C ALA A 159 -6.63 26.00 7.25
N GLY A 160 -7.21 25.03 7.97
CA GLY A 160 -7.41 25.07 9.42
C GLY A 160 -6.28 24.43 10.24
N GLY A 161 -5.17 24.04 9.61
CA GLY A 161 -4.09 23.28 10.23
C GLY A 161 -4.16 21.78 9.92
N TRP A 162 -3.41 20.97 10.68
CA TRP A 162 -3.36 19.52 10.51
C TRP A 162 -4.69 18.87 10.88
N ALA A 163 -5.22 18.01 10.00
CA ALA A 163 -6.50 17.33 10.22
C ALA A 163 -6.55 15.95 9.56
N ASP A 164 -7.39 15.07 10.10
CA ASP A 164 -7.70 13.77 9.51
C ASP A 164 -8.68 13.96 8.33
N LEU A 165 -8.28 13.46 7.17
CA LEU A 165 -9.06 13.53 5.94
C LEU A 165 -9.93 12.29 5.74
N ALA A 166 -9.42 11.11 6.16
CA ALA A 166 -10.11 9.84 6.11
C ALA A 166 -9.55 8.90 7.20
N ALA A 167 -10.40 8.05 7.79
CA ALA A 167 -9.98 7.01 8.71
C ALA A 167 -10.78 5.74 8.46
N ALA A 168 -10.11 4.60 8.39
CA ALA A 168 -10.71 3.29 8.18
C ALA A 168 -10.41 2.37 9.38
N PRO A 169 -11.41 1.64 9.93
CA PRO A 169 -11.13 0.56 10.85
C PRO A 169 -10.37 -0.54 10.12
N VAL A 170 -9.36 -1.11 10.77
CA VAL A 170 -8.53 -2.18 10.23
C VAL A 170 -8.28 -3.25 11.28
N GLU A 171 -8.29 -4.50 10.83
CA GLU A 171 -7.97 -5.67 11.65
C GLU A 171 -6.69 -6.28 11.12
N MET A 172 -5.60 -6.12 11.85
CA MET A 172 -4.25 -6.53 11.48
C MET A 172 -3.81 -7.70 12.36
N THR A 173 -3.10 -8.65 11.76
CA THR A 173 -2.51 -9.79 12.46
C THR A 173 -1.01 -9.76 12.28
N ALA A 174 -0.26 -9.87 13.38
CA ALA A 174 1.19 -9.92 13.36
C ALA A 174 1.70 -11.00 12.40
N GLY A 175 2.67 -10.65 11.56
CA GLY A 175 3.27 -11.57 10.59
C GLY A 175 2.43 -11.83 9.34
N GLN A 176 1.23 -11.23 9.21
CA GLN A 176 0.40 -11.40 8.01
C GLN A 176 0.52 -10.20 7.06
N TRP A 177 0.90 -10.50 5.83
CA TRP A 177 0.94 -9.52 4.73
C TRP A 177 -0.46 -9.08 4.33
N ARG A 178 -0.65 -7.77 4.25
CA ARG A 178 -1.89 -7.12 3.83
C ARG A 178 -1.59 -6.08 2.76
N LEU A 179 -2.48 -5.95 1.78
CA LEU A 179 -2.35 -4.94 0.74
C LEU A 179 -3.05 -3.66 1.19
N ILE A 180 -2.29 -2.60 1.47
CA ILE A 180 -2.82 -1.26 1.77
C ILE A 180 -2.92 -0.46 0.47
N THR A 181 -4.06 0.21 0.27
CA THR A 181 -4.34 1.03 -0.91
C THR A 181 -4.79 2.43 -0.51
N LEU A 182 -4.16 3.44 -1.08
CA LEU A 182 -4.59 4.84 -1.03
C LEU A 182 -4.85 5.32 -2.45
N THR A 183 -6.10 5.66 -2.76
CA THR A 183 -6.46 6.37 -3.98
C THR A 183 -6.76 7.81 -3.62
N TYR A 184 -6.21 8.77 -4.35
CA TYR A 184 -6.28 10.17 -3.98
C TYR A 184 -6.38 11.08 -5.20
N ALA A 185 -7.01 12.23 -4.96
CA ALA A 185 -7.04 13.40 -5.82
C ALA A 185 -7.14 14.66 -4.93
N GLY A 186 -7.11 15.85 -5.54
CA GLY A 186 -7.29 17.10 -4.81
C GLY A 186 -8.67 17.27 -4.14
N THR A 187 -9.68 16.51 -4.58
CA THR A 187 -11.07 16.63 -4.09
C THR A 187 -11.48 15.52 -3.13
N ASN A 188 -10.91 14.32 -3.25
CA ASN A 188 -11.34 13.16 -2.50
C ASN A 188 -10.20 12.13 -2.37
N SER A 189 -10.34 11.26 -1.38
CA SER A 189 -9.47 10.11 -1.16
C SER A 189 -10.28 8.88 -0.77
N ALA A 190 -9.67 7.70 -0.94
CA ALA A 190 -10.20 6.42 -0.49
C ALA A 190 -9.08 5.55 0.07
N LEU A 191 -9.36 4.93 1.23
CA LEU A 191 -8.51 3.96 1.90
C LEU A 191 -9.06 2.56 1.69
N GLY A 192 -8.19 1.61 1.38
CA GLY A 192 -8.56 0.21 1.23
C GLY A 192 -7.52 -0.75 1.77
N VAL A 193 -8.00 -1.94 2.14
CA VAL A 193 -7.18 -3.09 2.53
C VAL A 193 -7.65 -4.31 1.74
N ASP A 194 -6.71 -5.09 1.20
CA ASP A 194 -6.95 -6.29 0.39
C ASP A 194 -7.94 -6.06 -0.77
N ALA A 195 -7.75 -4.96 -1.49
CA ALA A 195 -8.59 -4.53 -2.60
C ALA A 195 -10.05 -4.17 -2.24
N GLN A 196 -10.39 -4.12 -0.95
CA GLN A 196 -11.67 -3.58 -0.48
C GLN A 196 -11.49 -2.14 0.01
N THR A 197 -12.29 -1.21 -0.50
CA THR A 197 -12.38 0.15 0.05
C THR A 197 -13.09 0.11 1.41
N LEU A 198 -12.44 0.68 2.42
CA LEU A 198 -12.93 0.71 3.80
C LEU A 198 -13.41 2.10 4.23
N ALA A 199 -12.82 3.15 3.67
CA ALA A 199 -13.23 4.53 3.93
C ALA A 199 -12.98 5.43 2.72
N ALA A 200 -13.73 6.52 2.66
CA ALA A 200 -13.51 7.63 1.73
C ALA A 200 -13.55 8.94 2.50
N GLY A 201 -12.86 9.96 1.99
CA GLY A 201 -12.75 11.24 2.67
C GLY A 201 -12.29 12.37 1.77
N ALA A 202 -11.82 13.44 2.40
CA ALA A 202 -11.38 14.65 1.71
C ALA A 202 -10.12 14.40 0.86
N GLY A 203 -9.90 15.27 -0.12
CA GLY A 203 -8.73 15.22 -1.00
C GLY A 203 -7.43 15.63 -0.34
N LEU A 204 -6.31 15.28 -0.97
CA LEU A 204 -4.97 15.67 -0.53
C LEU A 204 -4.62 17.10 -0.98
N PRO A 205 -3.82 17.82 -0.18
CA PRO A 205 -3.31 19.13 -0.60
C PRO A 205 -2.41 18.98 -1.83
N VAL A 206 -2.52 19.92 -2.77
CA VAL A 206 -1.63 20.01 -3.92
C VAL A 206 -0.27 20.50 -3.44
N ILE A 207 0.79 19.75 -3.77
CA ILE A 207 2.16 20.15 -3.45
C ILE A 207 2.57 21.31 -4.37
N PRO A 208 2.94 22.50 -3.83
CA PRO A 208 3.31 23.64 -4.65
C PRO A 208 4.50 23.35 -5.55
N ALA A 209 4.44 23.76 -6.82
CA ALA A 209 5.48 23.49 -7.82
C ALA A 209 6.90 23.90 -7.36
N ALA A 210 7.01 25.00 -6.60
CA ALA A 210 8.28 25.52 -6.10
C ALA A 210 9.00 24.58 -5.11
N VAL A 211 8.26 23.73 -4.38
CA VAL A 211 8.85 22.81 -3.38
C VAL A 211 8.96 21.38 -3.88
N ARG A 212 8.32 21.02 -5.01
CA ARG A 212 8.38 19.66 -5.59
C ARG A 212 9.82 19.13 -5.79
N PRO A 213 10.82 19.94 -6.19
CA PRO A 213 12.19 19.45 -6.35
C PRO A 213 12.88 19.02 -5.03
N VAL A 214 12.36 19.49 -3.90
CA VAL A 214 12.85 19.15 -2.55
C VAL A 214 11.80 18.36 -1.76
N SER A 215 10.82 17.79 -2.47
CA SER A 215 9.79 16.92 -1.90
C SER A 215 10.15 15.46 -2.07
N ALA A 216 9.80 14.65 -1.08
CA ALA A 216 9.92 13.21 -1.14
C ALA A 216 8.75 12.51 -0.44
N LEU A 217 8.41 11.33 -0.93
CA LEU A 217 7.61 10.37 -0.20
C LEU A 217 8.55 9.57 0.71
N VAL A 218 8.35 9.68 2.02
CA VAL A 218 9.00 8.87 3.04
C VAL A 218 8.23 7.57 3.20
N VAL A 219 8.92 6.45 3.22
CA VAL A 219 8.32 5.12 3.38
C VAL A 219 8.71 4.52 4.73
N GLY A 220 7.68 4.29 5.56
CA GLY A 220 7.75 3.55 6.82
C GLY A 220 8.58 4.19 7.93
N SER A 221 8.56 5.51 8.08
CA SER A 221 9.38 6.31 9.03
C SER A 221 9.38 5.75 10.44
#